data_AF-A0A6I4TCD1-F1
#
_entry.id   AF-A0A6I4TCD1-F1
#
_cell.length_a   1.000
_cell.length_b   1.000
_cell.length_c   1.000
_cell.angle_alpha   90.00
_cell.angle_beta   90.00
_cell.angle_gamma   90.00
#
_symmetry.space_group_name_H-M   'P 1'
#
loop_
_entity.id
_entity.type
_entity.pdbx_description
1 polymer ?
#
loop_
_entity_poly.entity_id
_entity_poly.type
_entity_poly.pdbx_seq_one_letter_code
_entity_poly.pdbx_strand_id
1 'polypeptide(L)'
;MRQRRARDADCFRPGAARQRGDDRLRAGHDQAQEPGNVPGPVVSDLLPPEIVALALRVVGENARHGRRVATAESCTGGLVAAALTEIPGSSAVLDRGFVTYSNEAKREDLDVPNEIIETFGAVSIACVWAMAQGALKNSNADVAVAISGIAGPDGGSPSKPVGTVVFARARRGDDGEPEGEMRHFDGGSRSEVRRQATLVALELLLP
;
A
#
# COMPACT_ATOMS: atom_id res chain seq x y z
N MET A 1 54.35 -28.92 -7.95
CA MET A 1 55.72 -29.26 -8.38
C MET A 1 56.54 -27.97 -8.37
N ARG A 2 57.75 -27.93 -7.77
CA ARG A 2 58.54 -26.71 -7.42
C ARG A 2 57.86 -25.84 -6.31
N GLN A 3 58.50 -25.33 -5.23
CA GLN A 3 59.80 -24.64 -4.97
C GLN A 3 59.77 -23.15 -5.39
N ARG A 4 60.19 -22.10 -4.63
CA ARG A 4 60.87 -21.81 -3.31
C ARG A 4 60.41 -20.39 -2.84
N ARG A 5 60.66 -19.78 -1.65
CA ARG A 5 61.20 -20.07 -0.28
C ARG A 5 60.65 -18.96 0.69
N ALA A 6 60.71 -19.04 2.04
CA ALA A 6 61.77 -18.61 2.99
C ALA A 6 62.47 -17.26 2.66
N ARG A 7 62.76 -16.35 3.61
CA ARG A 7 63.36 -16.51 4.96
C ARG A 7 63.02 -15.38 5.97
N ASP A 8 63.17 -15.71 7.27
CA ASP A 8 64.06 -15.15 8.33
C ASP A 8 64.51 -13.66 8.22
N ALA A 9 64.76 -12.87 9.28
CA ALA A 9 64.80 -13.05 10.75
C ALA A 9 64.51 -11.67 11.42
N ASP A 10 63.88 -11.52 12.61
CA ASP A 10 64.35 -11.74 14.00
C ASP A 10 65.33 -10.66 14.58
N CYS A 11 65.32 -10.55 15.91
CA CYS A 11 66.24 -9.86 16.83
C CYS A 11 66.12 -8.36 17.19
N PHE A 12 66.33 -8.15 18.51
CA PHE A 12 66.87 -7.00 19.26
C PHE A 12 65.98 -5.94 19.95
N ARG A 13 66.15 -5.89 21.29
CA ARG A 13 65.83 -4.81 22.25
C ARG A 13 67.19 -4.22 22.75
N PRO A 14 67.32 -3.42 23.83
CA PRO A 14 66.38 -2.52 24.52
C PRO A 14 66.93 -1.07 24.65
N GLY A 15 66.18 -0.18 25.29
CA GLY A 15 66.68 1.13 25.75
C GLY A 15 65.68 1.80 26.70
N ALA A 16 66.13 2.45 27.77
CA ALA A 16 65.26 2.98 28.81
C ALA A 16 65.67 4.38 29.27
N ALA A 17 64.68 5.24 29.52
CA ALA A 17 64.83 6.50 30.25
C ALA A 17 63.62 6.71 31.17
N ARG A 18 63.87 7.11 32.41
CA ARG A 18 62.84 7.53 33.38
C ARG A 18 62.81 9.05 33.46
N GLN A 19 61.62 9.64 33.52
CA GLN A 19 61.41 10.90 34.24
C GLN A 19 60.17 10.78 35.14
N ARG A 20 60.07 11.63 36.16
CA ARG A 20 58.99 11.68 37.14
C ARG A 20 58.38 13.08 37.16
N GLY A 21 57.14 13.20 37.61
CA GLY A 21 56.40 14.46 37.72
C GLY A 21 55.11 14.39 36.90
N ASP A 22 53.96 14.88 37.39
CA ASP A 22 53.68 15.46 38.71
C ASP A 22 52.25 15.08 39.15
N ASP A 23 51.99 15.08 40.45
CA ASP A 23 50.67 14.75 41.00
C ASP A 23 49.66 15.87 40.73
N ARG A 24 48.53 15.55 40.09
CA ARG A 24 47.32 16.38 40.19
C ARG A 24 46.02 15.66 39.85
N LEU A 25 45.35 15.25 40.93
CA LEU A 25 43.96 14.81 41.03
C LEU A 25 43.00 15.53 40.05
N ARG A 26 42.31 14.74 39.21
CA ARG A 26 40.90 15.00 38.85
C ARG A 26 40.13 13.69 38.80
N ALA A 27 39.18 13.53 39.71
CA ALA A 27 38.14 12.53 39.56
C ALA A 27 37.22 12.97 38.41
N GLY A 28 37.06 12.10 37.41
CA GLY A 28 36.06 12.21 36.35
C GLY A 28 35.29 10.90 36.34
N HIS A 29 33.96 10.96 36.23
CA HIS A 29 33.13 9.77 36.36
C HIS A 29 33.40 8.77 35.22
N ASP A 30 33.62 7.52 35.60
CA ASP A 30 33.50 6.36 34.71
C ASP A 30 32.01 6.15 34.39
N GLN A 31 31.49 6.97 33.47
CA GLN A 31 30.18 6.72 32.87
C GLN A 31 30.36 5.65 31.81
N ALA A 32 30.12 4.40 32.21
CA ALA A 32 29.89 3.30 31.28
C ALA A 32 28.89 3.77 30.22
N GLN A 33 29.35 3.82 28.97
CA GLN A 33 28.58 4.42 27.89
C GLN A 33 27.47 3.44 27.50
N GLU A 34 26.26 3.70 28.03
CA GLU A 34 25.02 2.99 27.70
C GLU A 34 24.99 2.63 26.20
N PRO A 35 24.77 1.35 25.83
CA PRO A 35 24.87 0.92 24.45
C PRO A 35 23.86 1.69 23.62
N GLY A 36 24.38 2.65 22.83
CA GLY A 36 23.56 3.64 22.15
C GLY A 36 22.45 2.96 21.36
N ASN A 37 21.20 3.29 21.69
CA ASN A 37 20.01 2.69 21.09
C ASN A 37 19.99 3.01 19.59
N VAL A 38 20.65 2.15 18.81
CA VAL A 38 20.64 2.18 17.35
C VAL A 38 19.19 1.95 16.95
N PRO A 39 18.51 2.93 16.32
CA PRO A 39 17.16 2.68 15.84
C PRO A 39 17.25 1.55 14.81
N GLY A 40 16.49 0.47 15.04
CA GLY A 40 16.15 -0.44 13.95
C GLY A 40 15.54 0.39 12.80
N PRO A 41 15.62 -0.09 11.54
CA PRO A 41 15.18 0.68 10.38
C PRO A 41 13.77 1.21 10.64
N VAL A 42 13.65 2.53 10.75
CA VAL A 42 12.39 3.20 11.10
C VAL A 42 11.52 3.17 9.85
N VAL A 43 10.76 2.09 9.70
CA VAL A 43 9.78 1.94 8.63
C VAL A 43 8.62 2.88 8.95
N SER A 44 8.77 4.14 8.55
CA SER A 44 7.67 5.11 8.54
C SER A 44 6.84 4.83 7.31
N ASP A 45 5.87 3.93 7.45
CA ASP A 45 4.91 3.63 6.38
C ASP A 45 4.24 4.92 5.90
N LEU A 46 4.06 5.07 4.58
CA LEU A 46 3.43 6.26 3.98
C LEU A 46 1.94 6.41 4.37
N LEU A 47 1.32 5.32 4.81
CA LEU A 47 -0.12 5.17 5.00
C LEU A 47 -0.46 4.78 6.45
N PRO A 48 -1.70 5.05 6.92
CA PRO A 48 -2.13 4.68 8.26
C PRO A 48 -1.89 3.17 8.58
N PRO A 49 -1.40 2.82 9.78
CA PRO A 49 -1.00 1.44 10.10
C PRO A 49 -2.09 0.38 9.89
N GLU A 50 -3.36 0.73 10.05
CA GLU A 50 -4.49 -0.16 9.80
C GLU A 50 -4.71 -0.48 8.31
N ILE A 51 -4.37 0.46 7.42
CA ILE A 51 -4.37 0.23 5.96
C ILE A 51 -3.20 -0.68 5.59
N VAL A 52 -2.01 -0.44 6.14
CA VAL A 52 -0.80 -1.26 5.90
C VAL A 52 -1.00 -2.69 6.40
N ALA A 53 -1.52 -2.86 7.62
CA ALA A 53 -1.79 -4.18 8.20
C ALA A 53 -2.83 -4.98 7.40
N LEU A 54 -3.85 -4.30 6.84
CA LEU A 54 -4.84 -4.96 5.99
C LEU A 54 -4.27 -5.27 4.58
N ALA A 55 -3.50 -4.37 3.98
CA ALA A 55 -2.85 -4.63 2.70
C ALA A 55 -1.82 -5.77 2.78
N LEU A 56 -1.08 -5.89 3.89
CA LEU A 56 -0.18 -7.00 4.18
C LEU A 56 -0.93 -8.35 4.14
N ARG A 57 -2.15 -8.39 4.70
CA ARG A 57 -3.02 -9.56 4.60
C ARG A 57 -3.49 -9.81 3.17
N VAL A 58 -3.97 -8.78 2.45
CA VAL A 58 -4.42 -8.93 1.06
C VAL A 58 -3.33 -9.50 0.16
N VAL A 59 -2.11 -8.98 0.25
CA VAL A 59 -0.96 -9.49 -0.51
C VAL A 59 -0.57 -10.89 -0.06
N GLY A 60 -0.43 -11.13 1.25
CA GLY A 60 -0.05 -12.43 1.80
C GLY A 60 -1.04 -13.55 1.50
N GLU A 61 -2.34 -13.27 1.58
CA GLU A 61 -3.40 -14.25 1.33
C GLU A 61 -3.57 -14.52 -0.17
N ASN A 62 -3.61 -13.50 -1.05
CA ASN A 62 -3.70 -13.73 -2.50
C ASN A 62 -2.47 -14.46 -3.06
N ALA A 63 -1.26 -14.13 -2.59
CA ALA A 63 -0.04 -14.83 -3.01
C ALA A 63 -0.10 -16.34 -2.66
N ARG A 64 -0.66 -16.70 -1.49
CA ARG A 64 -0.85 -18.11 -1.08
C ARG A 64 -1.89 -18.85 -1.92
N HIS A 65 -2.86 -18.14 -2.50
CA HIS A 65 -3.84 -18.68 -3.45
C HIS A 65 -3.37 -18.58 -4.91
N GLY A 66 -2.19 -18.02 -5.19
CA GLY A 66 -1.68 -17.80 -6.55
C GLY A 66 -2.49 -16.79 -7.38
N ARG A 67 -3.33 -15.97 -6.74
CA ARG A 67 -4.24 -15.03 -7.40
C ARG A 67 -3.60 -13.66 -7.59
N ARG A 68 -3.93 -13.03 -8.71
CA ARG A 68 -3.55 -11.65 -9.05
C ARG A 68 -4.76 -10.73 -8.95
N VAL A 69 -4.53 -9.46 -8.60
CA VAL A 69 -5.59 -8.46 -8.35
C VAL A 69 -5.42 -7.21 -9.20
N ALA A 70 -6.54 -6.53 -9.45
CA ALA A 70 -6.57 -5.18 -10.04
C ALA A 70 -7.47 -4.24 -9.23
N THR A 71 -7.20 -2.92 -9.30
CA THR A 71 -8.04 -1.89 -8.67
C THR A 71 -8.61 -0.93 -9.72
N ALA A 72 -9.85 -0.49 -9.54
CA ALA A 72 -10.49 0.57 -10.34
C ALA A 72 -11.00 1.68 -9.42
N GLU A 73 -10.22 2.75 -9.29
CA GLU A 73 -10.37 3.75 -8.25
C GLU A 73 -10.84 5.09 -8.80
N SER A 74 -12.03 5.54 -8.39
CA SER A 74 -12.46 6.93 -8.59
C SER A 74 -12.17 7.77 -7.33
N CYS A 75 -13.01 7.68 -6.30
CA CYS A 75 -12.93 8.63 -5.17
C CYS A 75 -11.71 8.41 -4.24
N THR A 76 -11.22 7.18 -4.13
CA THR A 76 -9.99 6.85 -3.38
C THR A 76 -8.74 7.38 -4.07
N GLY A 77 -8.74 7.47 -5.40
CA GLY A 77 -7.68 8.16 -6.17
C GLY A 77 -6.31 7.49 -6.11
N GLY A 78 -6.26 6.15 -6.16
CA GLY A 78 -5.01 5.37 -6.16
C GLY A 78 -4.53 4.93 -4.76
N LEU A 79 -5.33 5.13 -3.72
CA LEU A 79 -4.96 4.77 -2.34
C LEU A 79 -4.97 3.26 -2.09
N VAL A 80 -5.80 2.49 -2.81
CA VAL A 80 -5.79 1.01 -2.68
C VAL A 80 -4.59 0.43 -3.41
N ALA A 81 -4.28 0.92 -4.61
CA ALA A 81 -3.05 0.59 -5.31
C ALA A 81 -1.81 0.93 -4.46
N ALA A 82 -1.76 2.14 -3.89
CA ALA A 82 -0.68 2.58 -2.98
C ALA A 82 -0.52 1.62 -1.78
N ALA A 83 -1.62 1.33 -1.08
CA ALA A 83 -1.63 0.43 0.07
C ALA A 83 -1.08 -0.97 -0.27
N LEU A 84 -1.45 -1.52 -1.42
CA LEU A 84 -0.90 -2.79 -1.89
C LEU A 84 0.60 -2.67 -2.22
N THR A 85 1.05 -1.56 -2.84
CA THR A 85 2.47 -1.38 -3.21
C THR A 85 3.42 -1.13 -2.05
N GLU A 86 2.96 -0.62 -0.90
CA GLU A 86 3.81 -0.50 0.31
C GLU A 86 4.29 -1.89 0.82
N ILE A 87 3.61 -2.98 0.45
CA ILE A 87 3.95 -4.32 0.92
C ILE A 87 5.07 -4.94 0.06
N PRO A 88 6.22 -5.34 0.63
CA PRO A 88 7.26 -6.04 -0.11
C PRO A 88 6.75 -7.36 -0.71
N GLY A 89 6.99 -7.56 -2.01
CA GLY A 89 6.49 -8.72 -2.75
C GLY A 89 5.10 -8.56 -3.37
N SER A 90 4.46 -7.40 -3.20
CA SER A 90 3.16 -7.05 -3.82
C SER A 90 3.09 -7.25 -5.34
N SER A 91 4.23 -7.18 -6.05
CA SER A 91 4.34 -7.47 -7.49
C SER A 91 3.97 -8.91 -7.89
N ALA A 92 3.93 -9.86 -6.95
CA ALA A 92 3.38 -11.19 -7.19
C ALA A 92 1.83 -11.20 -7.28
N VAL A 93 1.18 -10.15 -6.78
CA VAL A 93 -0.28 -10.08 -6.58
C VAL A 93 -0.91 -8.94 -7.40
N LEU A 94 -0.46 -7.70 -7.27
CA LEU A 94 -1.02 -6.58 -8.03
C LEU A 94 -0.59 -6.66 -9.51
N ASP A 95 -1.55 -6.70 -10.44
CA ASP A 95 -1.27 -6.57 -11.88
C ASP A 95 -1.25 -5.11 -12.34
N ARG A 96 -2.28 -4.34 -11.97
CA ARG A 96 -2.40 -2.91 -12.26
C ARG A 96 -3.48 -2.24 -11.40
N GLY A 97 -3.39 -0.92 -11.27
CA GLY A 97 -4.48 -0.07 -10.78
C GLY A 97 -4.88 0.95 -11.84
N PHE A 98 -6.16 1.20 -11.98
CA PHE A 98 -6.75 2.22 -12.85
C PHE A 98 -7.30 3.36 -11.97
N VAL A 99 -7.02 4.62 -12.29
CA VAL A 99 -7.50 5.79 -11.51
C VAL A 99 -8.46 6.64 -12.35
N THR A 100 -9.65 6.10 -12.59
CA THR A 100 -10.65 6.65 -13.51
C THR A 100 -11.52 7.71 -12.85
N TYR A 101 -10.92 8.86 -12.51
CA TYR A 101 -11.63 9.89 -11.73
C TYR A 101 -12.80 10.54 -12.50
N SER A 102 -12.61 10.87 -13.78
CA SER A 102 -13.68 11.40 -14.66
C SER A 102 -14.65 10.31 -15.14
N ASN A 103 -15.78 10.70 -15.74
CA ASN A 103 -16.65 9.75 -16.44
C ASN A 103 -15.99 9.26 -17.74
N GLU A 104 -15.24 10.14 -18.40
CA GLU A 104 -14.46 9.86 -19.62
C GLU A 104 -13.49 8.68 -19.43
N ALA A 105 -12.64 8.75 -18.41
CA ALA A 105 -11.67 7.70 -18.08
C ALA A 105 -12.36 6.37 -17.72
N LYS A 106 -13.57 6.39 -17.14
CA LYS A 106 -14.36 5.17 -16.91
C LYS A 106 -14.76 4.50 -18.24
N ARG A 107 -15.11 5.28 -19.27
CA ARG A 107 -15.37 4.71 -20.61
C ARG A 107 -14.08 4.20 -21.26
N GLU A 108 -12.99 4.97 -21.15
CA GLU A 108 -11.78 4.78 -21.96
C GLU A 108 -10.84 3.69 -21.41
N ASP A 109 -10.60 3.67 -20.10
CA ASP A 109 -9.70 2.69 -19.46
C ASP A 109 -10.42 1.39 -19.09
N LEU A 110 -11.74 1.45 -18.85
CA LEU A 110 -12.55 0.39 -18.24
C LEU A 110 -13.82 0.02 -19.04
N ASP A 111 -13.96 0.51 -20.28
CA ASP A 111 -15.09 0.20 -21.18
C ASP A 111 -16.49 0.46 -20.58
N VAL A 112 -16.64 1.31 -19.55
CA VAL A 112 -17.92 1.53 -18.88
C VAL A 112 -18.92 2.18 -19.85
N PRO A 113 -20.08 1.54 -20.13
CA PRO A 113 -21.10 2.10 -21.02
C PRO A 113 -21.59 3.47 -20.55
N ASN A 114 -21.73 4.41 -21.49
CA ASN A 114 -22.16 5.77 -21.18
C ASN A 114 -23.60 5.79 -20.63
N GLU A 115 -24.44 4.88 -21.12
CA GLU A 115 -25.83 4.67 -20.74
C GLU A 115 -25.96 4.32 -19.25
N ILE A 116 -24.99 3.59 -18.67
CA ILE A 116 -24.96 3.28 -17.22
C ILE A 116 -24.67 4.56 -16.42
N ILE A 117 -23.76 5.40 -16.90
CA ILE A 117 -23.38 6.65 -16.24
C ILE A 117 -24.52 7.66 -16.32
N GLU A 118 -25.23 7.76 -17.44
CA GLU A 118 -26.39 8.63 -17.62
C GLU A 118 -27.61 8.15 -16.82
N THR A 119 -27.90 6.84 -16.82
CA THR A 119 -29.10 6.27 -16.16
C THR A 119 -28.97 6.20 -14.64
N PHE A 120 -27.82 5.72 -14.12
CA PHE A 120 -27.65 5.41 -12.70
C PHE A 120 -26.71 6.39 -11.98
N GLY A 121 -25.94 7.19 -12.73
CA GLY A 121 -24.85 8.02 -12.21
C GLY A 121 -23.58 7.23 -11.94
N ALA A 122 -22.42 7.90 -12.02
CA ALA A 122 -21.11 7.30 -11.76
C ALA A 122 -20.92 6.74 -10.34
N VAL A 123 -21.81 7.08 -9.40
CA VAL A 123 -21.85 6.56 -8.02
C VAL A 123 -23.07 5.64 -7.91
N SER A 124 -22.95 4.42 -8.43
CA SER A 124 -24.01 3.40 -8.48
C SER A 124 -23.42 1.99 -8.61
N ILE A 125 -24.16 0.97 -8.21
CA ILE A 125 -23.72 -0.44 -8.30
C ILE A 125 -23.43 -0.82 -9.76
N ALA A 126 -24.33 -0.48 -10.69
CA ALA A 126 -24.14 -0.73 -12.12
C ALA A 126 -22.83 -0.10 -12.65
N CYS A 127 -22.47 1.11 -12.22
CA CYS A 127 -21.24 1.76 -12.65
C CYS A 127 -19.99 1.09 -12.05
N VAL A 128 -19.99 0.76 -10.75
CA VAL A 128 -18.81 0.10 -10.15
C VAL A 128 -18.66 -1.36 -10.59
N TRP A 129 -19.75 -2.09 -10.86
CA TRP A 129 -19.69 -3.42 -11.46
C TRP A 129 -19.05 -3.37 -12.85
N ALA A 130 -19.50 -2.44 -13.70
CA ALA A 130 -18.89 -2.22 -15.01
C ALA A 130 -17.40 -1.83 -14.89
N MET A 131 -17.02 -0.97 -13.93
CA MET A 131 -15.61 -0.66 -13.64
C MET A 131 -14.80 -1.91 -13.21
N ALA A 132 -15.38 -2.82 -12.43
CA ALA A 132 -14.71 -4.04 -11.98
C ALA A 132 -14.53 -5.05 -13.11
N GLN A 133 -15.57 -5.27 -13.92
CA GLN A 133 -15.50 -6.14 -15.10
C GLN A 133 -14.54 -5.57 -16.17
N GLY A 134 -14.57 -4.26 -16.40
CA GLY A 134 -13.59 -3.55 -17.24
C GLY A 134 -12.15 -3.73 -16.74
N ALA A 135 -11.94 -3.64 -15.43
CA ALA A 135 -10.62 -3.85 -14.84
C ALA A 135 -10.13 -5.30 -15.00
N LEU A 136 -11.00 -6.32 -14.97
CA LEU A 136 -10.64 -7.69 -15.30
C LEU A 136 -10.36 -7.87 -16.80
N LYS A 137 -11.22 -7.35 -17.67
CA LYS A 137 -11.07 -7.41 -19.14
C LYS A 137 -9.72 -6.81 -19.56
N ASN A 138 -9.36 -5.67 -18.99
CA ASN A 138 -8.19 -4.88 -19.36
C ASN A 138 -6.96 -5.16 -18.46
N SER A 139 -6.93 -6.30 -17.75
CA SER A 139 -5.81 -6.76 -16.92
C SER A 139 -5.55 -8.27 -17.00
N ASN A 140 -4.46 -8.72 -16.38
CA ASN A 140 -4.15 -10.13 -16.13
C ASN A 140 -4.41 -10.51 -14.65
N ALA A 141 -5.44 -9.92 -14.02
CA ALA A 141 -5.87 -10.23 -12.66
C ALA A 141 -6.99 -11.28 -12.60
N ASP A 142 -7.10 -12.03 -11.50
CA ASP A 142 -8.18 -12.99 -11.26
C ASP A 142 -9.36 -12.37 -10.48
N VAL A 143 -9.09 -11.30 -9.74
CA VAL A 143 -10.07 -10.53 -8.94
C VAL A 143 -9.86 -9.04 -9.20
N ALA A 144 -10.93 -8.26 -9.33
CA ALA A 144 -10.85 -6.81 -9.37
C ALA A 144 -11.79 -6.18 -8.34
N VAL A 145 -11.34 -5.09 -7.71
CA VAL A 145 -12.20 -4.23 -6.87
C VAL A 145 -12.38 -2.86 -7.51
N ALA A 146 -13.61 -2.36 -7.52
CA ALA A 146 -13.96 -1.05 -8.08
C ALA A 146 -14.66 -0.16 -7.05
N ILE A 147 -14.38 1.15 -7.11
CA ILE A 147 -14.75 2.11 -6.07
C ILE A 147 -15.15 3.45 -6.69
N SER A 148 -16.37 3.91 -6.43
CA SER A 148 -16.85 5.22 -6.85
C SER A 148 -17.75 5.87 -5.82
N GLY A 149 -17.55 7.15 -5.53
CA GLY A 149 -18.17 7.80 -4.38
C GLY A 149 -17.93 9.29 -4.26
N ILE A 150 -18.58 9.89 -3.27
CA ILE A 150 -18.65 11.34 -3.04
C ILE A 150 -17.88 11.67 -1.78
N ALA A 151 -16.56 11.84 -1.92
CA ALA A 151 -15.68 12.15 -0.79
C ALA A 151 -15.81 13.59 -0.26
N GLY A 152 -16.61 14.46 -0.89
CA GLY A 152 -16.85 15.82 -0.41
C GLY A 152 -15.67 16.79 -0.61
N PRO A 153 -15.76 18.02 -0.06
CA PRO A 153 -16.89 18.54 0.73
C PRO A 153 -18.17 18.76 -0.10
N ASP A 154 -18.05 18.88 -1.42
CA ASP A 154 -19.17 19.11 -2.34
C ASP A 154 -19.58 17.83 -3.12
N GLY A 155 -20.61 17.96 -3.96
CA GLY A 155 -21.04 16.93 -4.91
C GLY A 155 -22.08 15.93 -4.39
N GLY A 156 -22.50 16.05 -3.13
CA GLY A 156 -23.61 15.27 -2.56
C GLY A 156 -24.99 15.75 -3.03
N SER A 157 -25.97 14.85 -2.99
CA SER A 157 -27.39 15.12 -3.20
C SER A 157 -28.23 14.55 -2.04
N PRO A 158 -29.53 14.89 -1.92
CA PRO A 158 -30.42 14.29 -0.91
C PRO A 158 -30.58 12.76 -1.02
N SER A 159 -30.30 12.17 -2.18
CA SER A 159 -30.36 10.71 -2.41
C SER A 159 -29.00 10.01 -2.40
N LYS A 160 -27.90 10.77 -2.53
CA LYS A 160 -26.51 10.29 -2.48
C LYS A 160 -25.67 11.37 -1.77
N PRO A 161 -25.71 11.47 -0.43
CA PRO A 161 -25.01 12.50 0.31
C PRO A 161 -23.48 12.39 0.20
N VAL A 162 -22.78 13.41 0.70
CA VAL A 162 -21.34 13.32 0.95
C VAL A 162 -21.08 12.18 1.93
N GLY A 163 -20.04 11.38 1.64
CA GLY A 163 -19.75 10.12 2.33
C GLY A 163 -20.34 8.88 1.64
N THR A 164 -21.25 9.01 0.66
CA THR A 164 -21.75 7.84 -0.09
C THR A 164 -20.64 7.30 -1.01
N VAL A 165 -20.30 6.02 -0.85
CA VAL A 165 -19.36 5.30 -1.70
C VAL A 165 -19.94 3.93 -2.06
N VAL A 166 -19.79 3.54 -3.31
CA VAL A 166 -20.20 2.23 -3.83
C VAL A 166 -18.96 1.42 -4.19
N PHE A 167 -19.04 0.13 -3.92
CA PHE A 167 -17.99 -0.86 -4.11
C PHE A 167 -18.53 -2.03 -4.92
N ALA A 168 -17.69 -2.60 -5.78
CA ALA A 168 -17.96 -3.89 -6.43
C ALA A 168 -16.70 -4.74 -6.45
N ARG A 169 -16.89 -6.07 -6.50
CA ARG A 169 -15.81 -7.04 -6.68
C ARG A 169 -16.19 -8.03 -7.77
N ALA A 170 -15.45 -8.03 -8.86
CA ALA A 170 -15.58 -9.01 -9.93
C ALA A 170 -14.53 -10.13 -9.79
N ARG A 171 -14.82 -11.30 -10.36
CA ARG A 171 -13.93 -12.47 -10.44
C ARG A 171 -13.83 -12.94 -11.90
N ARG A 172 -12.64 -13.36 -12.35
CA ARG A 172 -12.45 -13.78 -13.75
C ARG A 172 -13.22 -15.08 -14.03
N GLY A 173 -14.06 -15.05 -15.07
CA GLY A 173 -14.96 -16.15 -15.40
C GLY A 173 -16.28 -16.13 -14.60
N ASP A 174 -16.56 -15.04 -13.89
CA ASP A 174 -17.83 -14.78 -13.24
C ASP A 174 -18.60 -13.70 -14.03
N ASP A 175 -19.45 -14.16 -14.94
CA ASP A 175 -20.32 -13.33 -15.79
C ASP A 175 -21.70 -13.08 -15.13
N GLY A 176 -21.73 -13.04 -13.79
CA GLY A 176 -22.94 -12.87 -12.98
C GLY A 176 -23.62 -11.49 -13.10
N GLU A 177 -24.80 -11.41 -12.48
CA GLU A 177 -25.57 -10.15 -12.36
C GLU A 177 -24.80 -9.06 -11.58
N PRO A 178 -25.10 -7.76 -11.77
CA PRO A 178 -24.34 -6.67 -11.14
C PRO A 178 -24.39 -6.65 -9.60
N GLU A 179 -23.38 -7.25 -8.96
CA GLU A 179 -23.21 -7.21 -7.50
C GLU A 179 -22.40 -5.99 -7.02
N GLY A 180 -22.75 -5.47 -5.84
CA GLY A 180 -22.01 -4.42 -5.18
C GLY A 180 -22.67 -3.91 -3.91
N GLU A 181 -21.91 -3.17 -3.12
CA GLU A 181 -22.35 -2.61 -1.84
C GLU A 181 -22.28 -1.08 -1.87
N MET A 182 -23.32 -0.40 -1.39
CA MET A 182 -23.30 1.05 -1.13
C MET A 182 -23.19 1.29 0.37
N ARG A 183 -22.09 1.93 0.81
CA ARG A 183 -21.93 2.43 2.18
C ARG A 183 -22.05 3.95 2.22
N HIS A 184 -22.42 4.48 3.38
CA HIS A 184 -22.40 5.91 3.68
C HIS A 184 -21.53 6.12 4.91
N PHE A 185 -20.52 6.99 4.78
CA PHE A 185 -19.57 7.33 5.85
C PHE A 185 -19.92 8.70 6.45
N ASP A 186 -20.69 8.70 7.52
CA ASP A 186 -21.14 9.90 8.23
C ASP A 186 -19.99 10.70 8.87
N GLY A 187 -20.17 12.03 8.94
CA GLY A 187 -19.34 12.95 9.73
C GLY A 187 -17.86 13.09 9.31
N GLY A 188 -17.39 12.31 8.34
CA GLY A 188 -15.99 12.26 7.93
C GLY A 188 -15.52 13.46 7.10
N SER A 189 -14.25 13.82 7.25
CA SER A 189 -13.56 14.70 6.28
C SER A 189 -13.33 13.96 4.95
N ARG A 190 -12.98 14.69 3.88
CA ARG A 190 -12.61 14.08 2.58
C ARG A 190 -11.51 13.02 2.70
N SER A 191 -10.57 13.21 3.62
CA SER A 191 -9.51 12.23 3.90
C SER A 191 -10.06 11.00 4.62
N GLU A 192 -10.99 11.16 5.55
CA GLU A 192 -11.59 10.06 6.31
C GLU A 192 -12.49 9.19 5.43
N VAL A 193 -13.35 9.79 4.58
CA VAL A 193 -14.16 9.04 3.60
C VAL A 193 -13.27 8.21 2.66
N ARG A 194 -12.13 8.77 2.23
CA ARG A 194 -11.13 8.05 1.40
C ARG A 194 -10.42 6.94 2.17
N ARG A 195 -10.07 7.15 3.45
CA ARG A 195 -9.44 6.16 4.33
C ARG A 195 -10.36 4.95 4.56
N GLN A 196 -11.61 5.21 4.94
CA GLN A 196 -12.64 4.19 5.13
C GLN A 196 -12.91 3.42 3.83
N ALA A 197 -13.09 4.11 2.70
CA ALA A 197 -13.27 3.44 1.41
C ALA A 197 -12.06 2.58 0.98
N THR A 198 -10.84 3.01 1.32
CA THR A 198 -9.62 2.22 1.06
C THR A 198 -9.62 0.92 1.87
N LEU A 199 -10.03 0.95 3.14
CA LEU A 199 -10.15 -0.25 3.97
C LEU A 199 -11.19 -1.23 3.40
N VAL A 200 -12.41 -0.77 3.09
CA VAL A 200 -13.48 -1.64 2.53
C VAL A 200 -13.06 -2.28 1.20
N ALA A 201 -12.35 -1.54 0.35
CA ALA A 201 -11.85 -2.10 -0.90
C ALA A 201 -10.74 -3.14 -0.70
N LEU A 202 -9.88 -2.99 0.31
CA LEU A 202 -8.91 -4.00 0.69
C LEU A 202 -9.59 -5.24 1.30
N GLU A 203 -10.63 -5.08 2.13
CA GLU A 203 -11.45 -6.20 2.65
C GLU A 203 -12.02 -7.06 1.51
N LEU A 204 -12.54 -6.44 0.46
CA LEU A 204 -13.10 -7.14 -0.71
C LEU A 204 -12.04 -7.98 -1.46
N LEU A 205 -10.78 -7.56 -1.48
CA LEU A 205 -9.69 -8.29 -2.17
C LEU A 205 -9.22 -9.55 -1.43
N LEU A 206 -9.72 -9.84 -0.23
CA LEU A 206 -9.42 -11.09 0.49
C LEU A 206 -10.05 -12.33 -0.20
N PRO A 207 -9.62 -13.57 0.15
CA PRO A 207 -10.04 -14.83 -0.47
C PRO A 207 -11.55 -15.06 -0.68
#